data_AF-A0A0J5Q5S1-F1
#
_entry.id   AF-A0A0J5Q5S1-F1
#
_cell.length_a   1.000
_cell.length_b   1.000
_cell.length_c   1.000
_cell.angle_alpha   90.00
_cell.angle_beta   90.00
_cell.angle_gamma   90.00
#
_symmetry.space_group_name_H-M   'P 1'
#
loop_
_entity.id
_entity.type
_entity.pdbx_description
1 polymer ?
#
loop_
_entity_poly.entity_id
_entity_poly.type
_entity_poly.pdbx_seq_one_letter_code
_entity_poly.pdbx_strand_id
1 'polypeptide(L)'
;MEQLWSAEALRLHWVLQPSEQPLLKGLSGPKRLVLGYYLKFFQRHARFPNRMDAIPEIVAQFLAEQIENGGAKVGHGSGGMSLLRAV
;
A
#
# COMPACT_ATOMS: atom_id res chain seq x y z
N MET A 1 18.85 1.98 -10.51
CA MET A 1 18.30 1.57 -9.20
C MET A 1 17.89 2.81 -8.46
N GLU A 2 16.61 3.08 -8.30
CA GLU A 2 16.15 4.09 -7.34
C GLU A 2 15.50 3.35 -6.18
N GLN A 3 16.33 2.96 -5.20
CA GLN A 3 15.88 2.48 -3.89
C GLN A 3 15.44 3.68 -3.04
N LEU A 4 14.44 4.43 -3.50
CA LEU A 4 13.78 5.42 -2.65
C LEU A 4 12.49 4.80 -2.13
N TRP A 5 12.63 3.76 -1.31
CA TRP A 5 11.56 3.29 -0.41
C TRP A 5 11.53 4.16 0.85
N SER A 6 11.64 5.48 0.67
CA SER A 6 11.44 6.39 1.78
C SER A 6 10.00 6.28 2.26
N ALA A 7 9.76 6.56 3.54
CA ALA A 7 8.41 6.59 4.09
C ALA A 7 7.50 7.52 3.27
N GLU A 8 8.04 8.63 2.76
CA GLU A 8 7.35 9.56 1.88
C GLU A 8 6.91 8.91 0.56
N ALA A 9 7.83 8.22 -0.13
CA ALA A 9 7.54 7.55 -1.40
C ALA A 9 6.52 6.41 -1.23
N LEU A 10 6.56 5.69 -0.09
CA LEU A 10 5.57 4.69 0.26
C LEU A 10 4.19 5.31 0.44
N ARG A 11 4.09 6.43 1.18
CA ARG A 11 2.81 7.13 1.35
C ARG A 11 2.26 7.68 0.04
N LEU A 12 3.12 8.22 -0.82
CA LEU A 12 2.71 8.82 -2.09
C LEU A 12 2.20 7.80 -3.11
N HIS A 13 2.81 6.61 -3.16
CA HIS A 13 2.56 5.66 -4.26
C HIS A 13 1.88 4.36 -3.83
N TRP A 14 1.95 3.98 -2.56
CA TRP A 14 1.54 2.66 -2.08
C TRP A 14 0.38 2.70 -1.07
N VAL A 15 -0.23 3.87 -0.86
CA VAL A 15 -1.46 4.00 -0.06
C VAL A 15 -2.66 3.53 -0.85
N LEU A 16 -3.35 2.52 -0.30
CA LEU A 16 -4.61 2.00 -0.82
C LEU A 16 -5.72 3.04 -0.60
N GLN A 17 -6.34 3.45 -1.69
CA GLN A 17 -7.46 4.37 -1.69
C GLN A 17 -8.73 3.65 -1.21
N PRO A 18 -9.68 4.38 -0.60
CA PRO A 18 -10.95 3.77 -0.16
C PRO A 18 -11.71 3.08 -1.29
N SER A 19 -11.60 3.55 -2.52
CA SER A 19 -12.19 2.95 -3.73
C SER A 19 -11.55 1.62 -4.15
N GLU A 20 -10.32 1.34 -3.70
CA GLU A 20 -9.56 0.15 -4.05
C GLU A 20 -9.76 -0.98 -3.05
N GLN A 21 -10.08 -0.65 -1.80
CA GLN A 21 -10.31 -1.65 -0.76
C GLN A 21 -11.40 -2.67 -1.12
N PRO A 22 -12.53 -2.31 -1.76
CA PRO A 22 -13.51 -3.27 -2.24
C PRO A 22 -12.93 -4.30 -3.23
N LEU A 23 -11.94 -3.94 -4.05
CA LEU A 23 -11.30 -4.85 -5.00
C LEU A 23 -10.49 -5.94 -4.30
N LEU A 24 -10.05 -5.68 -3.07
CA LEU A 24 -9.30 -6.63 -2.24
C LEU A 24 -10.23 -7.49 -1.35
N LYS A 25 -11.53 -7.14 -1.25
CA LYS A 25 -12.47 -7.92 -0.42
C LYS A 25 -12.75 -9.29 -1.06
N GLY A 26 -12.95 -10.30 -0.22
CA GLY A 26 -13.25 -11.67 -0.65
C GLY A 26 -12.03 -12.52 -1.03
N LEU A 27 -10.82 -11.95 -1.04
CA LEU A 27 -9.59 -12.68 -1.28
C LEU A 27 -8.90 -13.08 0.04
N SER A 28 -8.19 -14.21 0.04
CA SER A 28 -7.32 -14.63 1.15
C SER A 28 -6.17 -13.64 1.37
N GLY A 29 -5.65 -13.52 2.59
CA GLY A 29 -4.55 -12.60 2.96
C GLY A 29 -3.42 -12.46 1.92
N PRO A 30 -2.75 -13.55 1.51
CA PRO A 30 -1.67 -13.47 0.53
C PRO A 30 -2.13 -12.95 -0.85
N LYS A 31 -3.32 -13.34 -1.29
CA LYS A 31 -3.91 -12.87 -2.57
C LYS A 31 -4.26 -11.37 -2.53
N ARG A 32 -4.69 -10.86 -1.37
CA ARG A 32 -4.94 -9.42 -1.18
C ARG A 32 -3.67 -8.60 -1.32
N LEU A 33 -2.57 -9.09 -0.73
CA LEU A 33 -1.27 -8.42 -0.79
C LEU A 33 -0.73 -8.39 -2.23
N VAL A 34 -0.78 -9.52 -2.93
CA VAL A 34 -0.35 -9.60 -4.34
C VAL A 34 -1.20 -8.69 -5.23
N LEU A 35 -2.53 -8.71 -5.07
CA LEU A 35 -3.41 -7.84 -5.86
C LEU A 35 -3.18 -6.35 -5.55
N GLY A 36 -3.02 -5.99 -4.27
CA GLY A 36 -2.71 -4.62 -3.85
C GLY A 36 -1.39 -4.13 -4.46
N TYR A 37 -0.36 -4.97 -4.46
CA TYR A 37 0.91 -4.66 -5.11
C TYR A 37 0.74 -4.46 -6.62
N TYR A 38 0.05 -5.38 -7.31
CA TYR A 38 -0.14 -5.30 -8.77
C TYR A 38 -0.94 -4.07 -9.17
N LEU A 39 -1.98 -3.73 -8.40
CA LEU A 39 -2.80 -2.55 -8.63
C LEU A 39 -1.95 -1.27 -8.55
N LYS A 40 -1.17 -1.11 -7.47
CA LYS A 40 -0.31 0.07 -7.28
C LYS A 40 0.83 0.13 -8.28
N PHE A 41 1.43 -1.01 -8.58
CA PHE A 41 2.45 -1.10 -9.61
C PHE A 41 1.91 -0.68 -10.98
N PHE A 42 0.71 -1.16 -11.35
CA PHE A 42 0.06 -0.79 -12.60
C PHE A 42 -0.29 0.70 -12.65
N GLN A 43 -0.81 1.28 -11.57
CA GLN A 43 -1.09 2.72 -11.51
C GLN A 43 0.17 3.57 -11.68
N ARG A 44 1.31 3.12 -11.12
CA ARG A 44 2.58 3.85 -11.19
C ARG A 44 3.29 3.69 -12.53
N HIS A 45 3.24 2.51 -13.12
CA HIS A 45 4.08 2.14 -14.27
C HIS A 45 3.30 1.84 -15.55
N ALA A 46 1.97 1.91 -15.53
CA ALA A 46 1.07 1.55 -16.63
C ALA A 46 1.31 0.15 -17.22
N ARG A 47 1.88 -0.76 -16.41
CA ARG A 47 2.19 -2.14 -16.77
C ARG A 47 2.17 -3.03 -15.53
N PHE A 48 2.04 -4.33 -15.71
CA PHE A 48 2.19 -5.29 -14.61
C PHE A 48 3.68 -5.62 -14.37
N PRO A 49 4.06 -5.97 -13.13
CA PRO A 49 5.40 -6.48 -12.84
C PRO A 49 5.61 -7.83 -13.53
N ASN A 50 6.87 -8.20 -13.78
CA ASN A 50 7.14 -9.54 -14.32
C ASN A 50 6.84 -10.59 -13.26
N ARG A 51 6.34 -11.76 -13.66
CA ARG A 51 5.98 -12.85 -12.72
C ARG A 51 7.13 -13.34 -11.83
N MET A 52 8.37 -13.06 -12.23
CA MET A 52 9.60 -13.43 -11.50
C MET A 52 10.02 -12.37 -10.47
N ASP A 53 9.47 -11.16 -10.55
CA ASP A 53 9.83 -10.09 -9.63
C ASP A 53 9.14 -10.32 -8.29
N ALA A 54 9.94 -10.58 -7.26
CA ALA A 54 9.45 -10.63 -5.90
C ALA A 54 8.94 -9.25 -5.47
N ILE A 55 7.87 -9.24 -4.68
CA ILE A 55 7.38 -8.01 -4.05
C ILE A 55 8.45 -7.55 -3.06
N PRO A 56 8.94 -6.30 -3.14
CA PRO A 56 9.87 -5.77 -2.16
C PRO A 56 9.26 -5.85 -0.75
N GLU A 57 10.01 -6.39 0.21
CA GLU A 57 9.51 -6.68 1.57
C GLU A 57 8.90 -5.45 2.25
N ILE A 58 9.53 -4.29 2.11
CA ILE A 58 9.02 -3.03 2.68
C ILE A 58 7.66 -2.62 2.11
N VAL A 59 7.40 -2.92 0.84
CA VAL A 59 6.11 -2.66 0.20
C VAL A 59 5.07 -3.68 0.67
N ALA A 60 5.48 -4.95 0.77
CA ALA A 60 4.62 -6.01 1.28
C ALA A 60 4.15 -5.69 2.71
N GLN A 61 5.07 -5.29 3.60
CA GLN A 61 4.75 -4.89 4.95
C GLN A 61 3.81 -3.68 4.99
N PHE A 62 4.12 -2.62 4.23
CA PHE A 62 3.30 -1.42 4.17
C PHE A 62 1.87 -1.69 3.64
N LEU A 63 1.72 -2.60 2.68
CA LEU A 63 0.40 -3.00 2.18
C LEU A 63 -0.34 -3.91 3.17
N ALA A 64 0.37 -4.83 3.83
CA ALA A 64 -0.21 -5.72 4.84
C ALA A 64 -0.84 -4.91 5.98
N GLU A 65 -0.12 -3.93 6.52
CA GLU A 65 -0.60 -3.04 7.58
C GLU A 65 -1.91 -2.33 7.18
N GLN A 66 -2.03 -1.89 5.93
CA GLN A 66 -3.26 -1.24 5.43
C GLN A 66 -4.42 -2.22 5.25
N ILE A 67 -4.15 -3.45 4.81
CA ILE A 67 -5.16 -4.48 4.59
C ILE A 67 -5.69 -5.01 5.93
N GLU A 68 -4.82 -5.17 6.92
CA GLU A 68 -5.17 -5.67 8.26
C GLU A 68 -5.87 -4.60 9.11
N ASN A 69 -5.42 -3.35 9.04
CA ASN A 69 -6.04 -2.25 9.77
C ASN A 69 -7.30 -1.68 9.09
N GLY A 70 -7.83 -2.37 8.07
CA GLY A 70 -9.06 -1.99 7.38
C GLY A 70 -8.96 -0.59 6.79
N GLY A 71 -7.95 -0.36 5.94
CA GLY A 71 -7.63 0.88 5.24
C GLY A 71 -8.24 2.11 5.87
N ALA A 72 -7.55 2.58 6.92
CA ALA A 72 -7.95 3.68 7.76
C ALA A 72 -8.50 4.85 6.93
N LYS A 73 -9.64 5.38 7.36
CA LYS A 73 -10.28 6.58 6.84
C LYS A 73 -9.28 7.72 6.86
N VAL A 74 -8.57 7.96 5.76
CA VAL A 74 -7.78 9.19 5.60
C VAL A 74 -8.77 10.30 5.27
N GLY A 75 -9.42 10.81 6.32
CA GLY A 75 -10.23 12.02 6.24
C GLY A 75 -9.33 13.17 5.83
N HIS A 76 -9.62 13.80 4.70
CA HIS A 76 -9.13 15.13 4.40
C HIS A 76 -9.81 16.09 5.39
N GLY A 77 -9.17 16.28 6.53
CA GLY A 77 -9.56 17.25 7.55
C GLY A 77 -8.29 17.85 8.11
N SER A 78 -7.97 19.07 7.67
CA SER A 78 -6.99 19.94 8.31
C SER A 78 -7.25 19.98 9.83
N GLY A 79 -6.38 19.35 10.62
CA GLY A 79 -6.54 19.27 12.07
C GLY A 79 -5.56 18.31 12.73
N GLY A 80 -4.30 18.72 12.83
CA GLY A 80 -3.34 18.26 13.86
C GLY A 80 -3.10 16.76 13.98
N MET A 81 -2.20 16.20 13.17
CA MET A 81 -1.64 14.87 13.44
C MET A 81 -0.56 14.98 14.53
N SER A 82 -0.93 14.52 15.73
CA SER A 82 -0.05 14.32 16.87
C SER A 82 1.08 13.36 16.51
N LEU A 83 2.32 13.84 16.63
CA LEU A 83 3.54 13.06 16.47
C LEU A 83 3.64 11.99 17.57
N LEU A 84 4.07 10.80 17.13
CA LEU A 84 4.88 9.83 17.87
C LEU A 84 4.49 9.51 19.32
N ARG A 85 3.92 8.33 19.54
CA ARG A 85 4.34 7.46 20.64
C ARG A 85 4.39 6.02 20.18
N ALA A 86 5.60 5.50 20.03
CA ALA A 86 5.92 4.13 20.35
C ALA A 86 7.43 4.07 20.63
N VAL A 87 7.72 4.02 21.94
CA VAL A 87 8.90 3.49 22.66
C VAL A 87 10.27 3.62 22.00
#